data_AF-A0A952JGE9-F1
#
_entry.id   AF-A0A952JGE9-F1
#
_cell.length_a   1.000
_cell.length_b   1.000
_cell.length_c   1.000
_cell.angle_alpha   90.00
_cell.angle_beta   90.00
_cell.angle_gamma   90.00
#
_symmetry.space_group_name_H-M   'P 1'
#
loop_
_entity.id
_entity.type
_entity.pdbx_description
1 polymer ?
#
loop_
_entity_poly.entity_id
_entity_poly.type
_entity_poly.pdbx_seq_one_letter_code
_entity_poly.pdbx_strand_id
1 'polypeptide(L)'
;MRRYLILLVMLVSCNKPSGTQKETDLMDLINDLPMMVPPITFNSDRPISSDHQVEQQVLDKLQKLIPGYGLLGKLFDTENFVAIIGVVPNDTGSPMILIFDRNGMQLDSYLLYETAGGDMGYESKNTVTIKPNKEIEFIDSTWTMKINKERTNVIEGTDSLSVSRKLYLISAVGQIQNIQ
;
A
#
# COMPACT_ATOMS: atom_id res chain seq x y z
N MET A 1 33.27 10.57 64.11
CA MET A 1 32.19 10.38 63.11
C MET A 1 32.69 10.89 61.76
N ARG A 2 33.09 9.98 60.86
CA ARG A 2 33.57 10.31 59.50
C ARG A 2 32.37 10.43 58.56
N ARG A 3 32.17 11.61 57.96
CA ARG A 3 31.18 11.81 56.89
C ARG A 3 31.86 11.51 55.56
N TYR A 4 31.42 10.46 54.87
CA TYR A 4 31.76 10.22 53.46
C TYR A 4 30.72 10.93 52.59
N LEU A 5 31.18 11.88 51.80
CA LEU A 5 30.41 12.55 50.75
C LEU A 5 30.43 11.64 49.52
N ILE A 6 29.33 10.97 49.22
CA ILE A 6 29.16 10.17 47.99
C ILE A 6 28.81 11.14 46.87
N LEU A 7 29.75 11.35 45.94
CA LEU A 7 29.55 12.11 44.72
C LEU A 7 28.91 11.18 43.68
N LEU A 8 27.60 11.34 43.44
CA LEU A 8 26.85 10.60 42.42
C LEU A 8 27.11 11.23 41.04
N VAL A 9 27.98 10.61 40.25
CA VAL A 9 28.19 10.98 38.84
C VAL A 9 27.04 10.41 38.01
N MET A 10 26.06 11.25 37.69
CA MET A 10 25.03 10.95 36.69
C MET A 10 25.71 10.95 35.30
N LEU A 11 26.05 9.77 34.80
CA LEU A 11 26.39 9.56 33.40
C LEU A 11 25.10 9.74 32.58
N VAL A 12 24.88 10.94 32.07
CA VAL A 12 23.89 11.18 31.02
C VAL A 12 24.43 10.53 29.75
N SER A 13 24.04 9.27 29.53
CA SER A 13 24.27 8.58 28.27
C SER A 13 23.39 9.24 27.21
N CYS A 14 24.01 10.11 26.40
CA CYS A 14 23.44 10.57 25.15
C CYS A 14 23.34 9.37 24.19
N ASN A 15 22.23 8.63 24.25
CA ASN A 15 21.81 7.81 23.14
C ASN A 15 21.42 8.77 22.00
N LYS A 16 22.33 8.95 21.03
CA LYS A 16 21.94 9.52 19.73
C LYS A 16 20.83 8.65 19.15
N PRO A 17 19.70 9.22 18.71
CA PRO A 17 18.70 8.45 17.97
C PRO A 17 19.32 8.04 16.64
N SER A 18 19.48 6.74 16.43
CA SER A 18 20.00 6.12 15.21
C SER A 18 18.99 6.10 14.05
N GLY A 19 18.06 7.07 14.01
CA GLY A 19 16.95 7.12 13.05
C GLY A 19 17.27 7.88 11.75
N THR A 20 18.13 8.89 11.78
CA THR A 20 18.22 9.86 10.67
C THR A 20 19.06 9.43 9.46
N GLN A 21 19.88 8.38 9.57
CA GLN A 21 20.83 8.03 8.49
C GLN A 21 20.34 6.89 7.57
N LYS A 22 19.36 6.10 8.00
CA LYS A 22 18.82 4.96 7.23
C LYS A 22 17.66 5.34 6.30
N GLU A 23 16.92 6.40 6.65
CA GLU A 23 15.70 6.83 5.95
C GLU A 23 16.03 7.76 4.77
N THR A 24 17.03 8.64 4.89
CA THR A 24 17.54 9.46 3.76
C THR A 24 17.98 8.60 2.58
N ASP A 25 18.63 7.47 2.86
CA ASP A 25 19.11 6.50 1.87
C ASP A 25 17.97 5.78 1.11
N LEU A 26 16.77 5.67 1.70
CA LEU A 26 15.61 5.15 0.96
C LEU A 26 15.08 6.18 -0.04
N MET A 27 15.07 7.47 0.34
CA MET A 27 14.51 8.51 -0.53
C MET A 27 15.36 8.77 -1.76
N ASP A 28 16.68 8.72 -1.64
CA ASP A 28 17.58 8.82 -2.80
C ASP A 28 17.23 7.75 -3.84
N LEU A 29 17.08 6.50 -3.39
CA LEU A 29 16.67 5.37 -4.23
C LEU A 29 15.27 5.52 -4.83
N ILE A 30 14.30 6.04 -4.06
CA ILE A 30 12.92 6.25 -4.55
C ILE A 30 12.86 7.40 -5.58
N ASN A 31 13.69 8.42 -5.42
CA ASN A 31 13.68 9.59 -6.29
C ASN A 31 14.08 9.23 -7.74
N ASP A 32 14.96 8.25 -7.92
CA ASP A 32 15.40 7.77 -9.24
C ASP A 32 14.42 6.80 -9.92
N LEU A 33 13.34 6.40 -9.24
CA LEU A 33 12.34 5.52 -9.81
C LEU A 33 11.60 6.18 -10.99
N PRO A 34 11.32 5.42 -12.06
CA PRO A 34 10.51 5.92 -13.16
C PRO A 34 9.11 6.29 -12.67
N MET A 35 8.64 7.44 -13.14
CA MET A 35 7.26 7.88 -12.90
C MET A 35 6.33 7.12 -13.84
N MET A 36 5.34 6.45 -13.27
CA MET A 36 4.23 5.88 -14.03
C MET A 36 3.34 7.02 -14.53
N VAL A 37 2.64 6.83 -15.65
CA VAL A 37 1.80 7.86 -16.27
C VAL A 37 0.32 7.56 -16.00
N PRO A 38 -0.37 8.30 -15.11
CA PRO A 38 -1.81 8.18 -14.93
C PRO A 38 -2.61 8.63 -16.16
N PRO A 39 -3.83 8.11 -16.40
CA PRO A 39 -4.53 7.17 -15.53
C PRO A 39 -3.96 5.76 -15.61
N ILE A 40 -3.83 5.10 -14.45
CA ILE A 40 -3.41 3.69 -14.37
C ILE A 40 -4.57 2.89 -13.82
N THR A 41 -4.93 1.81 -14.49
CA THR A 41 -6.03 0.93 -14.09
C THR A 41 -5.52 -0.46 -13.73
N PHE A 42 -5.94 -0.94 -12.56
CA PHE A 42 -5.73 -2.29 -12.08
C PHE A 42 -7.07 -3.02 -12.05
N ASN A 43 -7.06 -4.32 -12.39
CA ASN A 43 -8.24 -5.17 -12.36
C ASN A 43 -7.86 -6.52 -11.73
N SER A 44 -8.61 -6.96 -10.72
CA SER A 44 -8.29 -8.16 -9.94
C SER A 44 -8.37 -9.47 -10.72
N ASP A 45 -9.01 -9.48 -11.89
CA ASP A 45 -9.04 -10.66 -12.77
C ASP A 45 -7.78 -10.81 -13.62
N ARG A 46 -6.88 -9.81 -13.59
CA ARG A 46 -5.67 -9.81 -14.39
C ARG A 46 -4.45 -9.81 -13.49
N PRO A 47 -3.46 -10.68 -13.74
CA PRO A 47 -2.21 -10.62 -13.02
C PRO A 47 -1.55 -9.27 -13.26
N ILE A 48 -0.98 -8.69 -12.20
CA ILE A 48 -0.21 -7.46 -12.29
C ILE A 48 1.23 -7.84 -12.62
N SER A 49 1.68 -7.48 -13.82
CA SER A 49 3.09 -7.63 -14.23
C SER A 49 3.82 -6.29 -14.13
N SER A 50 5.08 -6.34 -13.71
CA SER A 50 6.01 -5.22 -13.85
C SER A 50 7.04 -5.57 -14.90
N ASP A 51 7.17 -4.72 -15.93
CA ASP A 51 8.26 -4.83 -16.90
C ASP A 51 9.52 -4.07 -16.46
N HIS A 52 9.48 -3.44 -15.28
CA HIS A 52 10.54 -2.54 -14.82
C HIS A 52 11.58 -3.30 -13.99
N GLN A 53 12.84 -3.21 -14.42
CA GLN A 53 13.97 -3.59 -13.58
C GLN A 53 14.17 -2.52 -12.51
N VAL A 54 13.89 -2.89 -11.26
CA VAL A 54 14.12 -2.05 -10.08
C VAL A 54 15.42 -2.49 -9.44
N GLU A 55 16.23 -1.55 -8.96
CA GLU A 55 17.43 -1.90 -8.21
C GLU A 55 17.09 -2.72 -6.97
N GLN A 56 17.80 -3.84 -6.79
CA GLN A 56 17.53 -4.80 -5.72
C GLN A 56 17.58 -4.16 -4.32
N GLN A 57 18.41 -3.13 -4.13
CA GLN A 57 18.53 -2.42 -2.86
C GLN A 57 17.23 -1.71 -2.44
N VAL A 58 16.50 -1.13 -3.41
CA VAL A 58 15.19 -0.50 -3.13
C VAL A 58 14.19 -1.57 -2.70
N LEU A 59 14.14 -2.68 -3.45
CA LEU A 59 13.27 -3.80 -3.15
C LEU A 59 13.55 -4.38 -1.76
N ASP A 60 14.83 -4.58 -1.40
CA ASP A 60 15.21 -5.11 -0.09
C ASP A 60 14.79 -4.21 1.07
N LYS A 61 14.82 -2.88 0.88
CA LYS A 61 14.34 -1.92 1.88
C LYS A 61 12.81 -1.95 1.98
N LEU A 62 12.10 -1.94 0.86
CA LEU A 62 10.64 -2.01 0.84
C LEU A 62 10.12 -3.34 1.41
N GLN A 63 10.80 -4.46 1.13
CA GLN A 63 10.43 -5.77 1.65
C GLN A 63 10.65 -5.93 3.15
N LYS A 64 11.51 -5.12 3.77
CA LYS A 64 11.61 -5.03 5.24
C LYS A 64 10.42 -4.32 5.86
N LEU A 65 9.78 -3.40 5.12
CA LEU A 65 8.54 -2.73 5.55
C LEU A 65 7.35 -3.66 5.30
N ILE A 66 7.26 -4.24 4.11
CA ILE A 66 6.17 -5.11 3.69
C ILE A 66 6.75 -6.37 3.00
N PRO A 67 6.81 -7.51 3.70
CA PRO A 67 7.39 -8.73 3.16
C PRO A 67 6.78 -9.13 1.81
N GLY A 68 7.66 -9.38 0.84
CA GLY A 68 7.26 -9.79 -0.50
C GLY A 68 6.71 -8.69 -1.40
N TYR A 69 6.69 -7.43 -0.96
CA TYR A 69 6.32 -6.29 -1.79
C TYR A 69 7.19 -6.22 -3.05
N GLY A 70 6.54 -6.28 -4.21
CA GLY A 70 7.14 -5.99 -5.51
C GLY A 70 6.89 -4.53 -5.88
N LEU A 71 7.89 -3.85 -6.44
CA LEU A 71 7.74 -2.44 -6.85
C LEU A 71 7.34 -2.35 -8.33
N LEU A 72 6.33 -1.53 -8.62
CA LEU A 72 5.94 -1.20 -10.00
C LEU A 72 6.53 0.14 -10.44
N GLY A 73 6.52 1.16 -9.58
CA GLY A 73 7.08 2.47 -9.88
C GLY A 73 6.59 3.59 -8.97
N LYS A 74 6.95 4.83 -9.34
CA LYS A 74 6.55 6.05 -8.65
C LYS A 74 5.25 6.58 -9.26
N LEU A 75 4.23 6.85 -8.44
CA LEU A 75 2.96 7.42 -8.87
C LEU A 75 2.98 8.95 -8.87
N PHE A 76 3.42 9.54 -7.76
CA PHE A 76 3.40 10.99 -7.55
C PHE A 76 4.65 11.46 -6.82
N ASP A 77 5.15 12.63 -7.19
CA ASP A 77 6.31 13.27 -6.58
C ASP A 77 6.03 14.77 -6.43
N THR A 78 5.92 15.28 -5.19
CA THR A 78 5.09 16.48 -4.93
C THR A 78 5.58 17.45 -3.85
N GLU A 79 6.74 18.10 -3.83
CA GLU A 79 7.22 18.93 -2.68
C GLU A 79 7.14 18.31 -1.25
N ASN A 80 5.98 17.95 -0.71
CA ASN A 80 5.70 17.34 0.59
C ASN A 80 5.91 15.81 0.64
N PHE A 81 5.54 15.07 -0.41
CA PHE A 81 5.57 13.59 -0.36
C PHE A 81 5.92 12.95 -1.70
N VAL A 82 6.30 11.67 -1.61
CA VAL A 82 6.41 10.74 -2.75
C VAL A 82 5.48 9.55 -2.52
N ALA A 83 4.69 9.20 -3.53
CA ALA A 83 3.87 8.00 -3.53
C ALA A 83 4.42 7.00 -4.54
N ILE A 84 4.65 5.76 -4.10
CA ILE A 84 5.03 4.64 -4.94
C ILE A 84 3.92 3.59 -4.93
N ILE A 85 3.90 2.75 -5.94
CA ILE A 85 2.97 1.63 -6.02
C ILE A 85 3.70 0.34 -6.33
N GLY A 86 3.19 -0.71 -5.74
CA GLY A 86 3.72 -2.06 -5.82
C GLY A 86 2.62 -3.08 -5.75
N VAL A 87 3.02 -4.34 -5.65
CA VAL A 87 2.14 -5.49 -5.50
C VAL A 87 2.53 -6.21 -4.22
N VAL A 88 1.54 -6.54 -3.39
CA VAL A 88 1.74 -7.45 -2.27
C VAL A 88 1.31 -8.86 -2.66
N PRO A 89 2.04 -9.90 -2.21
CA PRO A 89 1.69 -11.27 -2.52
C PRO A 89 0.52 -11.71 -1.67
N ASN A 90 -0.67 -11.74 -2.28
CA ASN A 90 -1.86 -12.42 -1.79
C ASN A 90 -2.49 -13.22 -2.94
N ASP A 91 -3.64 -13.84 -2.72
CA ASP A 91 -4.27 -14.75 -3.70
C ASP A 91 -4.50 -14.09 -5.08
N THR A 92 -4.65 -12.76 -5.12
CA THR A 92 -4.89 -11.99 -6.36
C THR A 92 -3.71 -11.11 -6.78
N GLY A 93 -2.63 -11.04 -6.00
CA GLY A 93 -1.54 -10.08 -6.22
C GLY A 93 -2.04 -8.63 -6.18
N SER A 94 -2.41 -8.15 -5.00
CA SER A 94 -3.09 -6.87 -4.84
C SER A 94 -2.13 -5.67 -4.92
N PRO A 95 -2.51 -4.60 -5.65
CA PRO A 95 -1.68 -3.42 -5.73
C PRO A 95 -1.82 -2.60 -4.44
N MET A 96 -0.70 -2.05 -3.98
CA MET A 96 -0.63 -1.29 -2.74
C MET A 96 0.18 -0.02 -2.96
N ILE A 97 -0.37 1.10 -2.50
CA ILE A 97 0.30 2.40 -2.51
C ILE A 97 1.02 2.57 -1.18
N LEU A 98 2.27 3.03 -1.25
CA LEU A 98 3.04 3.50 -0.09
C LEU A 98 3.36 4.98 -0.29
N ILE A 99 3.16 5.78 0.75
CA ILE A 99 3.42 7.22 0.71
C ILE A 99 4.46 7.54 1.76
N PHE A 100 5.49 8.28 1.36
CA PHE A 100 6.58 8.71 2.22
C PHE A 100 6.69 10.24 2.19
N ASP A 101 7.12 10.81 3.32
CA ASP A 101 7.57 12.19 3.36
C ASP A 101 8.92 12.35 2.66
N ARG A 102 9.45 13.56 2.60
CA ARG A 102 10.76 13.83 1.99
C ARG A 102 11.96 13.29 2.75
N ASN A 103 11.78 12.87 3.99
CA ASN A 103 12.85 12.29 4.81
C ASN A 103 12.86 10.75 4.74
N GLY A 104 11.87 10.13 4.11
CA GLY A 104 11.73 8.68 4.00
C GLY A 104 10.85 8.04 5.07
N MET A 105 10.17 8.85 5.88
CA MET A 105 9.19 8.36 6.85
C MET A 105 7.88 8.04 6.12
N GLN A 106 7.35 6.83 6.35
CA GLN A 106 6.06 6.43 5.79
C GLN A 106 4.94 7.29 6.42
N LEU A 107 4.19 7.98 5.56
CA LEU A 107 3.02 8.80 5.94
C LEU A 107 1.74 7.97 5.93
N ASP A 108 1.57 7.12 4.92
CA ASP A 108 0.37 6.32 4.73
C ASP A 108 0.65 5.10 3.83
N SER A 109 -0.28 4.15 3.84
CA SER A 109 -0.29 3.03 2.90
C SER A 109 -1.69 2.49 2.68
N TYR A 110 -1.99 2.06 1.46
CA TYR A 110 -3.33 1.60 1.12
C TYR A 110 -3.32 0.41 0.16
N LEU A 111 -3.99 -0.67 0.54
CA LEU A 111 -4.23 -1.84 -0.31
C LEU A 111 -5.44 -1.57 -1.20
N LEU A 112 -5.26 -1.57 -2.51
CA LEU A 112 -6.27 -1.08 -3.45
C LEU A 112 -7.39 -2.09 -3.73
N TYR A 113 -7.12 -3.39 -3.65
CA TYR A 113 -8.16 -4.41 -3.74
C TYR A 113 -8.68 -4.70 -2.33
N GLU A 114 -9.84 -4.15 -2.01
CA GLU A 114 -10.45 -4.26 -0.68
C GLU A 114 -11.23 -5.57 -0.49
N THR A 115 -11.86 -6.06 -1.56
CA THR A 115 -12.84 -7.16 -1.50
C THR A 115 -12.56 -8.28 -2.50
N ALA A 116 -11.60 -8.08 -3.41
CA ALA A 116 -11.30 -9.02 -4.47
C ALA A 116 -10.98 -10.43 -3.94
N GLY A 117 -11.64 -11.41 -4.52
CA GLY A 117 -11.55 -12.81 -4.11
C GLY A 117 -12.85 -13.53 -4.36
N GLY A 118 -12.90 -14.82 -4.02
CA GLY A 118 -14.08 -15.62 -4.24
C GLY A 118 -14.09 -16.88 -3.40
N ASP A 119 -15.30 -17.36 -3.15
CA ASP A 119 -15.60 -18.66 -2.55
C ASP A 119 -16.93 -19.17 -3.14
N MET A 120 -17.37 -20.36 -2.78
CA MET A 120 -18.65 -20.88 -3.24
C MET A 120 -19.80 -19.93 -2.86
N GLY A 121 -20.53 -19.44 -3.87
CA GLY A 121 -21.63 -18.50 -3.69
C GLY A 121 -21.24 -17.04 -3.55
N TYR A 122 -19.96 -16.69 -3.71
CA TYR A 122 -19.46 -15.31 -3.66
C TYR A 122 -18.27 -15.12 -4.59
N GLU A 123 -18.31 -14.09 -5.43
CA GLU A 123 -17.16 -13.66 -6.22
C GLU A 123 -17.14 -12.13 -6.25
N SER A 124 -16.02 -11.53 -5.87
CA SER A 124 -15.84 -10.07 -5.92
C SER A 124 -14.63 -9.73 -6.79
N LYS A 125 -14.86 -8.74 -7.64
CA LYS A 125 -13.88 -8.20 -8.57
C LYS A 125 -13.71 -6.73 -8.31
N ASN A 126 -12.46 -6.28 -8.22
CA ASN A 126 -12.13 -4.89 -8.01
C ASN A 126 -11.46 -4.33 -9.27
N THR A 127 -11.95 -3.17 -9.72
CA THR A 127 -11.27 -2.34 -10.69
C THR A 127 -10.90 -1.02 -10.03
N VAL A 128 -9.63 -0.65 -10.11
CA VAL A 128 -9.11 0.56 -9.47
C VAL A 128 -8.44 1.43 -10.52
N THR A 129 -8.85 2.69 -10.61
CA THR A 129 -8.23 3.66 -11.51
C THR A 129 -7.63 4.81 -10.73
N ILE A 130 -6.32 4.98 -10.82
CA ILE A 130 -5.58 6.11 -10.23
C ILE A 130 -5.49 7.21 -11.29
N LYS A 131 -6.08 8.37 -11.03
CA LYS A 131 -6.17 9.49 -11.96
C LYS A 131 -5.01 10.50 -11.76
N PRO A 132 -4.69 11.35 -12.76
CA PRO A 132 -3.63 12.35 -12.64
C PRO A 132 -3.82 13.36 -11.49
N ASN A 133 -5.05 13.63 -11.08
CA ASN A 133 -5.41 14.52 -9.98
C ASN A 133 -5.31 13.85 -8.59
N LYS A 134 -4.66 12.69 -8.48
CA LYS A 134 -4.50 11.88 -7.25
C LYS A 134 -5.80 11.30 -6.68
N GLU A 135 -6.88 11.35 -7.44
CA GLU A 135 -8.11 10.63 -7.14
C GLU A 135 -7.93 9.16 -7.51
N ILE A 136 -8.42 8.28 -6.64
CA ILE A 136 -8.45 6.84 -6.85
C ILE A 136 -9.91 6.44 -6.89
N GLU A 137 -10.35 5.96 -8.05
CA GLU A 137 -11.69 5.40 -8.21
C GLU A 137 -11.64 3.90 -8.01
N PHE A 138 -12.42 3.41 -7.06
CA PHE A 138 -12.56 1.99 -6.75
C PHE A 138 -13.97 1.54 -7.15
N ILE A 139 -14.05 0.53 -8.01
CA ILE A 139 -15.29 -0.13 -8.40
C ILE A 139 -15.22 -1.57 -7.92
N ASP A 140 -16.15 -1.94 -7.05
CA ASP A 140 -16.35 -3.33 -6.61
C ASP A 140 -17.59 -3.91 -7.30
N SER A 141 -17.40 -5.04 -7.97
CA SER A 141 -18.47 -5.83 -8.56
C SER A 141 -18.53 -7.16 -7.82
N THR A 142 -19.56 -7.34 -7.03
CA THR A 142 -19.76 -8.52 -6.19
C THR A 142 -20.94 -9.34 -6.71
N TRP A 143 -20.65 -10.56 -7.11
CA TRP A 143 -21.61 -11.58 -7.49
C TRP A 143 -21.88 -12.50 -6.30
N THR A 144 -23.15 -12.71 -5.95
CA THR A 144 -23.52 -13.64 -4.87
C THR A 144 -24.56 -14.64 -5.35
N MET A 145 -24.48 -15.88 -4.86
CA MET A 145 -25.50 -16.91 -5.05
C MET A 145 -25.81 -17.58 -3.72
N LYS A 146 -27.05 -18.07 -3.56
CA LYS A 146 -27.40 -18.87 -2.39
C LYS A 146 -26.74 -20.25 -2.50
N ILE A 147 -26.34 -20.79 -1.37
CA ILE A 147 -25.82 -22.16 -1.26
C ILE A 147 -26.93 -23.04 -0.67
N ASN A 148 -27.00 -24.31 -1.09
CA ASN A 148 -27.92 -25.28 -0.50
C ASN A 148 -27.64 -25.49 1.00
N LYS A 149 -28.59 -26.14 1.71
CA LYS A 149 -28.48 -26.35 3.16
C LYS A 149 -27.25 -27.17 3.54
N GLU A 150 -26.84 -28.06 2.65
CA GLU A 150 -25.70 -28.96 2.81
C GLU A 150 -24.36 -28.25 2.56
N ARG A 151 -24.37 -26.99 2.08
CA ARG A 151 -23.18 -26.21 1.71
C ARG A 151 -22.27 -26.94 0.72
N THR A 152 -22.86 -27.61 -0.25
CA THR A 152 -22.14 -28.38 -1.28
C THR A 152 -22.27 -27.80 -2.67
N ASN A 153 -23.36 -27.08 -2.93
CA ASN A 153 -23.66 -26.54 -4.26
C ASN A 153 -24.39 -25.20 -4.17
N VAL A 154 -24.23 -24.43 -5.23
CA VAL A 154 -24.96 -23.17 -5.46
C VAL A 154 -26.36 -23.47 -5.96
N ILE A 155 -27.34 -22.67 -5.55
CA ILE A 155 -28.73 -22.79 -6.00
C ILE A 155 -28.86 -21.95 -7.27
N GLU A 156 -29.17 -22.61 -8.39
CA GLU A 156 -29.34 -21.94 -9.69
C GLU A 156 -30.46 -20.88 -9.64
N GLY A 157 -30.26 -19.79 -10.39
CA GLY A 157 -31.22 -18.67 -10.49
C GLY A 157 -31.33 -17.81 -9.22
N THR A 158 -30.37 -17.94 -8.29
CA THR A 158 -30.27 -17.09 -7.09
C THR A 158 -29.13 -16.10 -7.15
N ASP A 159 -28.53 -15.95 -8.32
CA ASP A 159 -27.48 -15.00 -8.58
C ASP A 159 -27.98 -13.55 -8.42
N SER A 160 -27.14 -12.72 -7.84
CA SER A 160 -27.33 -11.27 -7.80
C SER A 160 -25.99 -10.56 -7.92
N LEU A 161 -25.98 -9.51 -8.75
CA LEU A 161 -24.84 -8.61 -8.89
C LEU A 161 -25.11 -7.33 -8.08
N SER A 162 -24.14 -6.98 -7.24
CA SER A 162 -24.03 -5.67 -6.61
C SER A 162 -22.82 -4.95 -7.15
N VAL A 163 -22.98 -3.68 -7.51
CA VAL A 163 -21.86 -2.82 -7.93
C VAL A 163 -21.81 -1.63 -6.99
N SER A 164 -20.65 -1.41 -6.39
CA SER A 164 -20.40 -0.23 -5.56
C SER A 164 -19.22 0.56 -6.10
N ARG A 165 -19.24 1.87 -5.84
CA ARG A 165 -18.21 2.80 -6.23
C ARG A 165 -17.77 3.59 -5.01
N LYS A 166 -16.47 3.62 -4.77
CA LYS A 166 -15.84 4.47 -3.76
C LYS A 166 -14.85 5.40 -4.42
N LEU A 167 -14.68 6.58 -3.85
CA LEU A 167 -13.63 7.50 -4.26
C LEU A 167 -12.68 7.76 -3.11
N TYR A 168 -11.40 7.75 -3.42
CA TYR A 168 -10.35 8.18 -2.51
C TYR A 168 -9.55 9.32 -3.13
N LEU A 169 -8.91 10.11 -2.27
CA LEU A 169 -8.00 11.18 -2.67
C LEU A 169 -6.71 11.09 -1.85
N ILE A 170 -5.56 11.17 -2.52
CA ILE A 170 -4.30 11.44 -1.83
C ILE A 170 -4.21 12.96 -1.60
N SER A 171 -4.35 13.36 -0.34
CA SER A 171 -4.30 14.76 0.09
C SER A 171 -2.92 15.39 -0.12
N ALA A 172 -2.82 16.72 0.02
CA ALA A 172 -1.58 17.46 -0.11
C ALA A 172 -0.50 17.09 0.94
N VAL A 173 -0.91 16.46 2.05
CA VAL A 173 -0.03 16.00 3.13
C VAL A 173 0.26 14.49 3.06
N GLY A 174 -0.11 13.84 1.96
CA GLY A 174 0.23 12.43 1.73
C GLY A 174 -0.65 11.41 2.46
N GLN A 175 -1.85 11.80 2.91
CA GLN A 175 -2.85 10.88 3.46
C GLN A 175 -3.90 10.49 2.41
N ILE A 176 -4.28 9.21 2.38
CA ILE A 176 -5.36 8.67 1.55
C ILE A 176 -6.67 8.74 2.33
N GLN A 177 -7.67 9.40 1.76
CA GLN A 177 -8.96 9.59 2.42
C GLN A 177 -10.09 9.18 1.50
N ASN A 178 -11.07 8.44 2.02
CA ASN A 178 -12.33 8.23 1.33
C ASN A 178 -13.09 9.57 1.26
N ILE A 179 -13.52 9.94 0.07
CA ILE A 179 -14.29 11.15 -0.21
C ILE A 179 -15.70 10.85 -0.74
N GLN A 180 -16.01 9.57 -0.97
CA GLN A 180 -17.32 9.07 -1.38
C GLN A 180 -17.46 7.56 -1.13
#